data_AF-A0A8H4RCU7-F1
#
_entry.id   AF-A0A8H4RCU7-F1
#
_cell.length_a   1.000
_cell.length_b   1.000
_cell.length_c   1.000
_cell.angle_alpha   90.00
_cell.angle_beta   90.00
_cell.angle_gamma   90.00
#
_symmetry.space_group_name_H-M   'P 1'
#
loop_
_entity.id
_entity.type
_entity.pdbx_description
1 polymer ?
#
loop_
_entity_poly.entity_id
_entity_poly.type
_entity_poly.pdbx_seq_one_letter_code
_entity_poly.pdbx_strand_id
1 'polypeptide(L)'
;MKLIVTGATGFVGTEVIRQALRNPAVTSVVALTRKPIQPSNTGTTKLQSVVLEDWTSPYPEASKTPPALADYLLMRGRVENVILDFAKNTPDIQVTVTKPGGIDSPNRPIRATASPAMQAIYVKFADTPIMHVSELAAAMIDQCLNGITKDPLWAKDIMDIGKRVLGEEDYLR
;
A
#
# COMPACT_ATOMS: atom_id res chain seq x y z
N MET A 1 -2.82 -2.23 18.42
CA MET A 1 -3.46 -1.66 17.20
C MET A 1 -4.17 -2.76 16.41
N LYS A 2 -5.36 -2.50 15.89
CA LYS A 2 -6.05 -3.40 14.95
C LYS A 2 -5.98 -2.78 13.55
N LEU A 3 -5.53 -3.54 12.56
CA LEU A 3 -5.37 -3.07 11.19
C LEU A 3 -6.39 -3.73 10.27
N ILE A 4 -6.96 -2.95 9.35
CA ILE A 4 -7.75 -3.48 8.23
C ILE A 4 -6.95 -3.23 6.96
N VAL A 5 -6.69 -4.29 6.19
CA VAL A 5 -5.92 -4.20 4.94
C VAL A 5 -6.82 -4.58 3.78
N THR A 6 -7.08 -3.62 2.91
CA THR A 6 -7.72 -3.84 1.60
C THR A 6 -6.64 -4.04 0.53
N GLY A 7 -6.98 -4.73 -0.56
CA GLY A 7 -5.95 -5.10 -1.55
C GLY A 7 -4.88 -6.04 -0.97
N ALA A 8 -5.24 -6.81 0.05
CA ALA A 8 -4.37 -7.68 0.84
C ALA A 8 -3.60 -8.74 0.03
N THR A 9 -4.11 -9.13 -1.15
CA THR A 9 -3.45 -10.08 -2.06
C THR A 9 -2.51 -9.42 -3.06
N GLY A 10 -2.40 -8.09 -3.05
CA GLY A 10 -1.54 -7.33 -3.95
C GLY A 10 -0.11 -7.21 -3.43
N PHE A 11 0.81 -6.82 -4.31
CA PHE A 11 2.25 -6.71 -4.04
C PHE A 11 2.58 -5.98 -2.73
N VAL A 12 2.01 -4.79 -2.52
CA VAL A 12 2.23 -4.01 -1.28
C VAL A 12 1.44 -4.59 -0.12
N GLY A 13 0.19 -5.01 -0.36
CA GLY A 13 -0.71 -5.51 0.68
C GLY A 13 -0.17 -6.77 1.38
N THR A 14 0.49 -7.67 0.64
CA THR A 14 1.13 -8.85 1.22
C THR A 14 2.28 -8.49 2.15
N GLU A 15 3.05 -7.45 1.82
CA GLU A 15 4.16 -7.00 2.66
C GLU A 15 3.68 -6.27 3.92
N VAL A 16 2.60 -5.47 3.81
CA VAL A 16 1.92 -4.86 4.96
C VAL A 16 1.47 -5.92 5.95
N ILE A 17 0.80 -6.98 5.47
CA ILE A 17 0.36 -8.08 6.34
C ILE A 17 1.56 -8.75 6.99
N ARG A 18 2.60 -9.08 6.22
CA ARG A 18 3.81 -9.73 6.76
C ARG A 18 4.43 -8.94 7.90
N GLN A 19 4.69 -7.65 7.70
CA GLN A 19 5.28 -6.79 8.72
C GLN A 19 4.35 -6.59 9.91
N ALA A 20 3.05 -6.41 9.66
CA ALA A 20 2.05 -6.25 10.72
C ALA A 20 1.97 -7.49 11.63
N LEU A 21 2.02 -8.70 11.08
CA LEU A 21 1.99 -9.94 11.90
C LEU A 21 3.22 -10.08 12.80
N ARG A 22 4.39 -9.62 12.34
CA ARG A 22 5.64 -9.62 13.10
C ARG A 22 5.72 -8.47 14.10
N ASN A 23 4.95 -7.41 13.92
CA ASN A 23 4.97 -6.25 14.81
C ASN A 23 4.21 -6.54 16.12
N PRO A 24 4.85 -6.44 17.30
CA PRO A 24 4.20 -6.70 18.58
C PRO A 24 3.12 -5.65 18.95
N ALA A 25 3.22 -4.42 18.44
CA ALA A 25 2.22 -3.37 18.67
C ALA A 25 0.91 -3.61 17.89
N VAL A 26 0.95 -4.43 16.85
CA VAL A 26 -0.23 -4.88 16.10
C VAL A 26 -0.78 -6.14 16.75
N THR A 27 -2.03 -6.05 17.19
CA THR A 27 -2.72 -7.12 17.93
C THR A 27 -3.68 -7.91 17.05
N SER A 28 -4.14 -7.33 15.94
CA SER A 28 -5.03 -7.99 14.98
C SER A 28 -4.89 -7.37 13.59
N VAL A 29 -4.99 -8.20 12.55
CA VAL A 29 -5.00 -7.81 11.15
C VAL A 29 -6.21 -8.45 10.48
N VAL A 30 -7.11 -7.64 9.95
CA VAL A 30 -8.25 -8.08 9.14
C VAL A 30 -7.91 -7.83 7.67
N ALA A 31 -7.68 -8.90 6.92
CA ALA A 31 -7.38 -8.83 5.50
C ALA A 31 -8.67 -9.01 4.69
N LEU A 32 -9.07 -7.97 3.96
CA LEU A 32 -10.19 -8.04 3.01
C LEU A 32 -9.67 -8.53 1.66
N THR A 33 -10.19 -9.66 1.19
CA THR A 33 -9.63 -10.36 0.04
C THR A 33 -10.72 -10.75 -0.95
N ARG A 34 -10.28 -10.98 -2.20
CA ARG A 34 -11.12 -11.48 -3.30
C ARG A 34 -10.99 -12.99 -3.52
N LYS A 35 -9.97 -13.57 -2.90
CA LYS A 35 -9.61 -14.99 -2.93
C LYS A 35 -9.05 -15.35 -1.55
N PRO A 36 -9.23 -16.60 -1.08
CA PRO A 36 -8.63 -17.04 0.18
C PRO A 36 -7.12 -16.79 0.20
N ILE A 37 -6.61 -16.22 1.29
CA ILE A 37 -5.17 -16.15 1.54
C ILE A 37 -4.78 -17.45 2.24
N GLN A 38 -3.82 -18.17 1.69
CA GLN A 38 -3.14 -19.26 2.40
C GLN A 38 -2.18 -18.60 3.40
N PRO A 39 -2.40 -18.70 4.72
CA PRO A 39 -1.45 -18.11 5.66
C PRO A 39 -0.13 -18.87 5.56
N SER A 40 0.96 -18.15 5.28
CA SER A 40 2.29 -18.70 5.53
C SER A 40 2.47 -18.90 7.04
N ASN A 41 3.20 -19.95 7.43
CA ASN A 41 3.21 -20.59 8.77
C ASN A 41 3.59 -19.73 10.00
N THR A 42 3.59 -18.40 9.92
CA THR A 42 3.99 -17.49 11.00
C THR A 42 2.91 -16.44 11.27
N GLY A 43 2.36 -16.41 12.50
CA GLY A 43 1.50 -15.33 12.97
C GLY A 43 -0.01 -15.47 12.69
N THR A 44 -0.49 -16.68 12.39
CA THR A 44 -1.90 -16.98 12.03
C THR A 44 -2.92 -16.49 13.06
N THR A 45 -2.57 -16.44 14.34
CA THR A 45 -3.51 -16.06 15.41
C THR A 45 -3.94 -14.59 15.35
N LYS A 46 -3.11 -13.71 14.78
CA LYS A 46 -3.45 -12.29 14.60
C LYS A 46 -4.22 -12.02 13.30
N LEU A 47 -4.16 -12.92 12.33
CA LEU A 47 -4.70 -12.72 10.98
C LEU A 47 -6.11 -13.26 10.85
N GLN A 48 -7.05 -12.39 10.54
CA GLN A 48 -8.40 -12.74 10.09
C GLN A 48 -8.52 -12.45 8.59
N SER A 49 -8.71 -13.49 7.78
CA SER A 49 -9.01 -13.33 6.36
C SER A 49 -10.53 -13.27 6.17
N VAL A 50 -11.04 -12.17 5.63
CA VAL A 50 -12.44 -12.02 5.24
C VAL A 50 -12.51 -12.00 3.71
N VAL A 51 -13.05 -13.07 3.14
CA VAL A 51 -13.29 -13.14 1.69
C VAL A 51 -14.60 -12.43 1.40
N LEU A 52 -14.56 -11.40 0.56
CA LEU A 52 -15.76 -10.67 0.17
C LEU A 52 -16.57 -11.51 -0.84
N GLU A 53 -17.76 -11.92 -0.44
CA GLU A 53 -18.74 -12.57 -1.30
C GLU A 53 -19.25 -11.58 -2.37
N ASP A 54 -19.58 -12.09 -3.57
CA ASP A 54 -20.04 -11.29 -4.73
C ASP A 54 -19.03 -10.27 -5.31
N TRP A 55 -17.81 -10.21 -4.77
CA TRP A 55 -16.74 -9.35 -5.31
C TRP A 55 -16.11 -9.89 -6.61
N THR A 56 -16.44 -11.13 -6.99
CA THR A 56 -16.03 -11.74 -8.26
C THR A 56 -16.96 -11.37 -9.42
N SER A 57 -18.12 -10.78 -9.12
CA SER A 57 -19.00 -10.26 -10.16
C SER A 57 -18.29 -9.15 -10.93
N PRO A 58 -18.41 -9.10 -12.26
CA PRO A 58 -17.78 -8.06 -13.06
C PRO A 58 -18.25 -6.72 -12.54
N TYR A 59 -17.31 -5.89 -12.10
CA TYR A 59 -17.68 -4.54 -11.73
C TYR A 59 -18.25 -3.80 -12.96
N PRO A 60 -19.07 -2.76 -12.75
CA PRO A 60 -19.48 -1.87 -13.83
C PRO A 60 -18.24 -1.41 -14.62
N GLU A 61 -18.32 -1.35 -15.96
CA GLU A 61 -17.18 -0.96 -16.82
C GLU A 61 -16.48 0.33 -16.35
N ALA A 62 -17.25 1.27 -15.80
CA ALA A 62 -16.78 2.54 -15.23
C ALA A 62 -15.77 2.40 -14.06
N SER A 63 -15.62 1.22 -13.49
CA SER A 63 -14.71 0.95 -12.36
C SER A 63 -13.41 0.25 -12.78
N LYS A 64 -13.30 -0.19 -14.05
CA LYS A 64 -12.04 -0.70 -14.58
C LYS A 64 -11.05 0.45 -14.67
N THR A 65 -9.77 0.12 -14.50
CA THR A 65 -8.69 1.10 -14.66
C THR A 65 -8.74 1.67 -16.07
N PRO A 66 -8.90 3.00 -16.25
CA PRO A 66 -8.91 3.60 -17.57
C PRO A 66 -7.59 3.35 -18.30
N PRO A 67 -7.60 3.04 -19.61
CA PRO A 67 -6.38 2.74 -20.36
C PRO A 67 -5.52 4.00 -20.60
N ALA A 68 -6.13 5.18 -20.61
CA ALA A 68 -5.43 6.45 -20.76
C ALA A 68 -4.87 6.92 -19.41
N LEU A 69 -3.58 7.28 -19.41
CA LEU A 69 -2.90 7.77 -18.20
C LEU A 69 -3.60 8.99 -17.59
N ALA A 70 -4.13 9.90 -18.42
CA ALA A 70 -4.86 11.09 -17.95
C ALA A 70 -6.12 10.70 -17.16
N ASP A 71 -6.94 9.80 -17.70
CA ASP A 71 -8.16 9.32 -17.04
C ASP A 71 -7.84 8.56 -15.75
N TYR A 72 -6.77 7.75 -15.75
CA TYR A 72 -6.30 7.07 -14.56
C TYR A 72 -5.87 8.04 -13.45
N LEU A 73 -5.13 9.10 -13.79
CA LEU A 73 -4.72 10.13 -12.83
C LEU A 73 -5.92 10.92 -12.31
N LEU A 74 -6.89 11.25 -13.16
CA LEU A 74 -8.15 11.89 -12.76
C LEU A 74 -8.96 11.00 -11.81
N MET A 75 -9.08 9.71 -12.12
CA MET A 75 -9.75 8.73 -11.26
C MET A 75 -9.11 8.70 -9.86
N ARG A 76 -7.77 8.64 -9.76
CA ARG A 76 -7.08 8.66 -8.47
C ARG A 76 -7.28 9.98 -7.72
N GLY A 77 -7.18 11.12 -8.42
CA GLY A 77 -7.41 12.43 -7.81
C GLY A 77 -8.83 12.60 -7.27
N ARG A 78 -9.84 12.06 -7.96
CA ARG A 78 -11.23 12.04 -7.47
C ARG A 78 -11.38 11.22 -6.21
N VAL A 79 -10.79 10.02 -6.16
CA VAL A 79 -10.81 9.16 -4.96
C VAL A 79 -10.12 9.86 -3.78
N GLU A 80 -8.95 10.47 -4.03
CA GLU A 80 -8.24 11.27 -3.02
C GLU A 80 -9.13 12.39 -2.45
N ASN A 81 -9.77 13.19 -3.30
CA ASN A 81 -10.68 14.25 -2.85
C ASN A 81 -11.85 13.70 -2.02
N VAL A 82 -12.50 12.62 -2.47
CA VAL A 82 -13.64 12.01 -1.76
C VAL A 82 -13.25 11.55 -0.36
N ILE A 83 -12.10 10.89 -0.20
CA ILE A 83 -11.66 10.37 1.10
C ILE A 83 -11.25 11.53 2.02
N LEU A 84 -10.56 12.55 1.50
CA LEU A 84 -10.19 13.74 2.28
C LEU A 84 -11.42 14.53 2.73
N ASP A 85 -12.42 14.69 1.86
CA ASP A 85 -13.66 15.38 2.21
C ASP A 85 -14.49 14.58 3.22
N PHE A 86 -14.50 13.25 3.12
CA PHE A 86 -15.11 12.38 4.13
C PHE A 86 -14.47 12.57 5.52
N ALA A 87 -13.14 12.62 5.59
CA ALA A 87 -12.41 12.83 6.84
C ALA A 87 -12.70 14.21 7.47
N LYS A 88 -12.75 15.28 6.68
CA LYS A 88 -13.11 16.63 7.17
C LYS A 88 -14.47 16.68 7.87
N ASN A 89 -15.40 15.82 7.45
CA ASN A 89 -16.76 15.77 7.96
C ASN A 89 -16.97 14.68 9.03
N THR A 90 -15.91 13.95 9.42
CA THR A 90 -16.00 12.84 10.38
C THR A 90 -14.95 13.01 11.49
N PRO A 91 -15.29 13.60 12.64
CA PRO A 91 -14.34 14.04 13.67
C PRO A 91 -13.37 12.96 14.20
N ASP A 92 -13.77 11.69 14.15
CA ASP A 92 -12.99 10.56 14.68
C ASP A 92 -12.12 9.86 13.62
N ILE A 93 -12.07 10.40 12.40
CA ILE A 93 -11.35 9.79 11.27
C ILE A 93 -10.21 10.70 10.81
N GLN A 94 -9.01 10.16 10.85
CA GLN A 94 -7.85 10.72 10.18
C GLN A 94 -7.59 9.96 8.88
N VAL A 95 -7.17 10.70 7.87
CA VAL A 95 -6.79 10.15 6.55
C VAL A 95 -5.43 10.71 6.20
N THR A 96 -4.60 9.86 5.59
CA THR A 96 -3.46 10.32 4.80
C THR A 96 -3.43 9.62 3.47
N VAL A 97 -2.95 10.33 2.45
CA VAL A 97 -2.73 9.77 1.12
C VAL A 97 -1.25 9.46 0.97
N THR A 98 -0.93 8.18 0.79
CA THR A 98 0.43 7.75 0.48
C THR A 98 0.74 7.99 -0.99
N LYS A 99 1.81 8.74 -1.26
CA LYS A 99 2.27 9.13 -2.60
C LYS A 99 3.66 8.53 -2.85
N PRO A 100 3.73 7.20 -3.07
CA PRO A 100 5.00 6.54 -3.33
C PRO A 100 5.51 6.89 -4.72
N GLY A 101 6.82 6.71 -4.90
CA GLY A 101 7.43 6.70 -6.22
C GLY A 101 7.40 5.30 -6.84
N GLY A 102 8.53 4.88 -7.42
CA GLY A 102 8.69 3.49 -7.86
C GLY A 102 8.81 2.55 -6.65
N ILE A 103 8.12 1.41 -6.68
CA ILE A 103 8.14 0.41 -5.59
C ILE A 103 8.84 -0.86 -6.07
N ASP A 104 10.00 -1.15 -5.50
CA ASP A 104 10.88 -2.24 -5.91
C ASP A 104 10.92 -3.39 -4.87
N SER A 105 11.33 -4.58 -5.30
CA SER A 105 11.69 -5.71 -4.45
C SER A 105 12.63 -6.66 -5.21
N PRO A 106 13.44 -7.49 -4.52
CA PRO A 106 14.25 -8.54 -5.16
C PRO A 106 13.50 -9.39 -6.19
N ASN A 107 12.22 -9.69 -5.92
CA ASN A 107 11.36 -10.49 -6.80
C ASN A 107 10.66 -9.69 -7.92
N ARG A 108 10.75 -8.37 -7.88
CA ARG A 108 10.14 -7.48 -8.88
C ARG A 108 11.03 -6.26 -9.15
N PRO A 109 12.25 -6.48 -9.69
CA PRO A 109 13.22 -5.41 -9.93
C PRO A 109 12.63 -4.41 -10.93
N ILE A 110 12.19 -3.25 -10.45
CA ILE A 110 11.44 -2.26 -11.25
C ILE A 110 12.29 -1.78 -12.43
N ARG A 111 13.60 -1.57 -12.22
CA ARG A 111 14.51 -1.11 -13.28
C ARG A 111 14.81 -2.19 -14.30
N ALA A 112 14.89 -3.46 -13.89
CA ALA A 112 15.22 -4.58 -14.78
C ALA A 112 14.02 -5.10 -15.57
N THR A 113 12.79 -4.86 -15.10
CA THR A 113 11.55 -5.36 -15.71
C THR A 113 10.66 -4.27 -16.32
N ALA A 114 11.10 -3.00 -16.31
CA ALA A 114 10.33 -1.89 -16.85
C ALA A 114 10.15 -2.04 -18.37
N SER A 115 8.89 -2.10 -18.82
CA SER A 115 8.56 -1.99 -20.25
C SER A 115 9.03 -0.65 -20.83
N PRO A 116 9.23 -0.52 -22.16
CA PRO A 116 9.63 0.74 -22.77
C PRO A 116 8.70 1.92 -22.42
N ALA A 117 7.40 1.67 -22.26
CA ALA A 117 6.43 2.67 -21.82
C ALA A 117 6.64 3.10 -20.35
N MET A 118 6.96 2.15 -19.46
CA MET A 118 7.31 2.46 -18.06
C MET A 118 8.66 3.18 -17.97
N GLN A 119 9.64 2.79 -18.78
CA GLN A 119 10.91 3.51 -18.90
C GLN A 119 10.71 4.96 -19.36
N ALA A 120 9.82 5.23 -20.32
CA ALA A 120 9.51 6.58 -20.76
C ALA A 120 8.83 7.43 -19.67
N ILE A 121 7.96 6.82 -18.85
CA ILE A 121 7.38 7.47 -17.66
C ILE A 121 8.49 7.76 -16.65
N TYR A 122 9.39 6.81 -16.37
CA TYR A 122 10.52 7.03 -15.47
C TYR A 122 11.46 8.12 -15.95
N VAL A 123 11.76 8.21 -17.25
CA VAL A 123 12.58 9.30 -17.81
C VAL A 123 11.90 10.66 -17.59
N LYS A 124 10.58 10.74 -17.77
CA LYS A 124 9.81 11.98 -17.53
C LYS A 124 9.72 12.36 -16.05
N PHE A 125 9.84 11.39 -15.16
CA PHE A 125 9.74 11.56 -13.71
C PHE A 125 11.01 11.08 -12.99
N ALA A 126 12.18 11.27 -13.60
CA ALA A 126 13.45 10.62 -13.18
C ALA A 126 13.88 10.95 -11.75
N ASP A 127 13.43 12.10 -11.23
CA ASP A 127 13.66 12.53 -9.85
C ASP A 127 12.74 11.84 -8.83
N THR A 128 11.81 10.98 -9.29
CA THR A 128 10.90 10.26 -8.41
C THR A 128 11.67 9.15 -7.68
N PRO A 129 11.74 9.20 -6.35
CA PRO A 129 12.47 8.20 -5.59
C PRO A 129 11.94 6.79 -5.83
N ILE A 130 12.83 5.82 -5.97
CA ILE A 130 12.48 4.39 -5.96
C ILE A 130 12.75 3.89 -4.55
N MET A 131 11.80 3.13 -4.01
CA MET A 131 11.84 2.64 -2.63
C MET A 131 11.57 1.14 -2.59
N HIS A 132 12.04 0.49 -1.53
CA HIS A 132 11.71 -0.90 -1.28
C HIS A 132 10.25 -1.04 -0.85
N VAL A 133 9.58 -2.11 -1.25
CA VAL A 133 8.20 -2.42 -0.82
C VAL A 133 8.08 -2.46 0.71
N SER A 134 9.14 -2.89 1.39
CA SER A 134 9.19 -2.93 2.85
C SER A 134 9.18 -1.55 3.49
N GLU A 135 9.86 -0.55 2.90
CA GLU A 135 9.83 0.84 3.41
C GLU A 135 8.42 1.42 3.33
N LEU A 136 7.74 1.17 2.20
CA LEU A 136 6.35 1.58 2.01
C LEU A 136 5.41 0.94 3.03
N ALA A 137 5.51 -0.38 3.21
CA ALA A 137 4.69 -1.10 4.18
C ALA A 137 4.95 -0.61 5.62
N ALA A 138 6.22 -0.42 5.98
CA ALA A 138 6.62 0.02 7.29
C ALA A 138 6.12 1.43 7.61
N ALA A 139 6.22 2.34 6.64
CA ALA A 139 5.74 3.71 6.80
C ALA A 139 4.22 3.76 7.00
N MET A 140 3.45 2.97 6.26
CA MET A 140 1.99 2.90 6.47
C MET A 140 1.64 2.35 7.85
N ILE A 141 2.34 1.31 8.32
CA ILE A 141 2.12 0.75 9.66
C ILE A 141 2.51 1.77 10.75
N ASP A 142 3.62 2.48 10.59
CA ASP A 142 4.09 3.51 11.52
C ASP A 142 3.08 4.66 11.65
N GLN A 143 2.50 5.14 10.54
CA GLN A 143 1.42 6.14 10.56
C GLN A 143 0.18 5.61 11.32
N CYS A 144 -0.20 4.34 11.11
CA CYS A 144 -1.33 3.77 11.85
C CYS A 144 -1.05 3.66 13.35
N LEU A 145 0.19 3.31 13.74
CA LEU A 145 0.56 3.12 15.14
C LEU A 145 0.72 4.43 15.91
N ASN A 146 1.28 5.46 15.26
CA ASN A 146 1.68 6.71 15.91
C ASN A 146 0.75 7.89 15.58
N GLY A 147 -0.32 7.65 14.83
CA GLY A 147 -1.17 8.70 14.25
C GLY A 147 -0.58 9.27 12.97
N ILE A 148 -1.40 10.02 12.23
CA ILE A 148 -0.98 10.63 10.97
C ILE A 148 0.01 11.78 11.24
N THR A 149 1.30 11.51 11.03
CA THR A 149 2.42 12.45 11.24
C THR A 149 2.84 13.17 9.97
N LYS A 150 2.48 12.61 8.79
CA LYS A 150 2.83 13.14 7.47
C LYS A 150 1.61 13.07 6.58
N ASP A 151 1.22 14.19 5.99
CA ASP A 151 0.09 14.24 5.06
C ASP A 151 0.29 15.31 3.98
N PRO A 152 0.39 14.93 2.69
CA PRO A 152 0.49 13.56 2.18
C PRO A 152 1.77 12.86 2.65
N LEU A 153 1.73 11.53 2.72
CA LEU A 153 2.91 10.72 2.98
C LEU A 153 3.72 10.55 1.68
N TRP A 154 4.71 11.42 1.47
CA TRP A 154 5.53 11.46 0.25
C TRP A 154 6.67 10.44 0.27
N ALA A 155 7.17 10.10 -0.92
CA ALA A 155 8.26 9.14 -1.12
C ALA A 155 9.47 9.34 -0.20
N LYS A 156 9.90 10.60 0.02
CA LYS A 156 11.01 10.91 0.93
C LYS A 156 10.68 10.55 2.38
N ASP A 157 9.52 10.96 2.87
CA ASP A 157 9.08 10.65 4.24
C ASP A 157 8.94 9.14 4.46
N ILE A 158 8.48 8.39 3.46
CA ILE A 158 8.40 6.94 3.51
C ILE A 158 9.79 6.31 3.67
N MET A 159 10.77 6.72 2.86
CA MET A 159 12.14 6.21 2.98
C MET A 159 12.76 6.59 4.33
N ASP A 160 12.53 7.82 4.81
CA ASP A 160 13.05 8.27 6.10
C ASP A 160 12.44 7.47 7.26
N ILE A 161 11.13 7.15 7.21
CA ILE A 161 10.48 6.26 8.17
C ILE A 161 11.01 4.83 8.03
N GLY A 162 11.12 4.30 6.80
CA GLY A 162 11.62 2.95 6.53
C GLY A 162 13.01 2.72 7.12
N LYS A 163 13.96 3.63 6.89
CA LYS A 163 15.31 3.60 7.47
C LYS A 163 15.33 3.63 9.00
N ARG A 164 14.34 4.29 9.62
CA ARG A 164 14.23 4.37 11.08
C ARG A 164 13.73 3.07 11.70
N VAL A 165 12.84 2.34 11.02
CA VAL A 165 12.08 1.23 11.63
C VAL A 165 12.47 -0.17 11.12
N LEU A 166 13.19 -0.28 10.01
CA LEU A 166 13.57 -1.55 9.40
C LEU A 166 15.03 -1.93 9.65
N GLY A 167 15.28 -3.22 9.78
CA GLY A 167 16.62 -3.82 9.74
C GLY A 167 17.01 -4.27 8.33
N GLU A 168 18.27 -4.68 8.13
CA GLU A 168 18.77 -5.16 6.83
C GLU A 168 18.01 -6.40 6.33
N GLU A 169 17.57 -7.25 7.25
CA GLU A 169 16.84 -8.49 6.94
C GLU A 169 15.47 -8.26 6.29
N ASP A 170 14.87 -7.08 6.51
CA ASP A 170 13.57 -6.75 5.91
C ASP A 170 13.66 -6.43 4.42
N TYR A 171 14.85 -6.14 3.89
CA TYR A 171 15.09 -5.86 2.46
C TYR A 171 15.37 -7.10 1.62
N LEU A 172 15.45 -8.29 2.23
CA LEU A 172 15.88 -9.52 1.56
C LEU A 172 14.78 -10.22 0.73
N ARG A 173 13.55 -9.67 0.64
CA ARG A 173 12.40 -10.32 -0.01
C ARG A 173 11.65 -9.43 -0.98
#